data_AF-A0A3D2XF12-F1
#
_entry.id   AF-A0A3D2XF12-F1
#
_cell.length_a   1.000
_cell.length_b   1.000
_cell.length_c   1.000
_cell.angle_alpha   90.00
_cell.angle_beta   90.00
_cell.angle_gamma   90.00
#
_symmetry.space_group_name_H-M   'P 1'
#
loop_
_entity.id
_entity.type
_entity.pdbx_description
1 polymer ?
#
loop_
_entity_poly.entity_id
_entity_poly.type
_entity_poly.pdbx_seq_one_letter_code
_entity_poly.pdbx_strand_id
1 'polypeptide(L)'
;MIEYIEGQASQKYGQLTSCLHIKSDTNTLVCNDILSIIHTSFPTTASRSIRFGAKPIKDFIFETANAIEQENPLDEILLENKITLSIAIRLKAEEYMLNKIPNSSTLVITSNQTSELLTHFKTITTNRSILTVLERVNLMTPENIHVNAFMFEPLIDIPIFHLLRLYNRVKLLT
;
A
#
# COMPACT_ATOMS: atom_id res chain seq x y z
N MET A 1 -10.59 1.55 -11.60
CA MET A 1 -12.02 1.88 -11.85
C MET A 1 -12.24 3.38 -11.88
N ILE A 2 -11.91 4.15 -10.84
CA ILE A 2 -11.96 5.63 -10.88
C ILE A 2 -11.11 6.21 -12.01
N GLU A 3 -9.91 5.66 -12.24
CA GLU A 3 -9.08 6.03 -13.40
C GLU A 3 -9.82 5.93 -14.74
N TYR A 4 -10.64 4.89 -14.93
CA TYR A 4 -11.39 4.67 -16.16
C TYR A 4 -12.64 5.56 -16.26
N ILE A 5 -13.16 6.04 -15.13
CA ILE A 5 -14.38 6.86 -15.07
C ILE A 5 -14.03 8.35 -15.14
N GLU A 6 -12.99 8.77 -14.41
CA GLU A 6 -12.65 10.18 -14.18
C GLU A 6 -11.23 10.55 -14.67
N GLY A 7 -10.43 9.59 -15.11
CA GLY A 7 -9.05 9.81 -15.58
C GLY A 7 -8.01 9.96 -14.46
N GLN A 8 -6.73 9.96 -14.85
CA GLN A 8 -5.60 10.10 -13.92
C GLN A 8 -5.47 11.51 -13.32
N ALA A 9 -6.07 12.53 -13.96
CA ALA A 9 -6.11 13.90 -13.46
C ALA A 9 -7.16 14.12 -12.36
N SER A 10 -8.00 13.11 -12.05
CA SER A 10 -8.99 13.22 -10.98
C SER A 10 -8.33 13.31 -9.61
N GLN A 11 -8.78 14.28 -8.80
CA GLN A 11 -8.37 14.37 -7.40
C GLN A 11 -8.69 13.09 -6.62
N LYS A 12 -9.83 12.45 -6.91
CA LYS A 12 -10.21 11.18 -6.27
C LYS A 12 -9.26 10.06 -6.62
N TYR A 13 -8.81 9.99 -7.87
CA TYR A 13 -7.78 9.05 -8.30
C TYR A 13 -6.49 9.29 -7.50
N GLY A 14 -6.04 10.55 -7.42
CA GLY A 14 -4.90 10.95 -6.60
C GLY A 14 -5.01 10.46 -5.15
N GLN A 15 -6.08 10.80 -4.46
CA GLN A 15 -6.31 10.43 -3.05
C GLN A 15 -6.36 8.91 -2.84
N LEU A 16 -7.02 8.17 -3.74
CA LEU A 16 -7.05 6.70 -3.66
C LEU A 16 -5.65 6.10 -3.85
N THR A 17 -4.83 6.66 -4.74
CA THR A 17 -3.45 6.20 -4.90
C THR A 17 -2.56 6.55 -3.71
N SER A 18 -2.88 7.60 -2.94
CA SER A 18 -2.20 7.92 -1.68
C SER A 18 -2.47 6.90 -0.56
N CYS A 19 -3.46 6.01 -0.74
CA CYS A 19 -3.65 4.84 0.12
C CYS A 19 -2.68 3.70 -0.21
N LEU A 20 -2.08 3.72 -1.41
CA LEU A 20 -1.21 2.65 -1.93
C LEU A 20 0.27 3.03 -1.91
N HIS A 21 0.56 4.33 -1.88
CA HIS A 21 1.89 4.92 -2.00
C HIS A 21 2.06 6.11 -1.05
N ILE A 22 3.28 6.34 -0.56
CA ILE A 22 3.62 7.51 0.25
C ILE A 22 3.72 8.75 -0.65
N LYS A 23 2.78 9.67 -0.49
CA LYS A 23 2.66 10.95 -1.18
C LYS A 23 2.56 12.10 -0.17
N SER A 24 2.54 13.33 -0.66
CA SER A 24 2.48 14.52 0.18
C SER A 24 1.23 14.59 1.07
N ASP A 25 0.11 14.02 0.61
CA ASP A 25 -1.18 14.01 1.30
C ASP A 25 -1.44 12.71 2.09
N THR A 26 -0.59 11.68 1.97
CA THR A 26 -0.80 10.38 2.62
C THR A 26 -0.93 10.48 4.15
N ASN A 27 -0.20 11.41 4.78
CA ASN A 27 -0.25 11.59 6.24
C ASN A 27 -1.46 12.42 6.71
N THR A 28 -2.15 13.14 5.81
CA THR A 28 -3.31 13.97 6.16
C THR A 28 -4.64 13.32 5.78
N LEU A 29 -4.61 12.31 4.91
CA LEU A 29 -5.80 11.60 4.43
C LEU A 29 -6.38 10.71 5.52
N VAL A 30 -7.67 10.89 5.82
CA VAL A 30 -8.38 10.09 6.83
C VAL A 30 -9.34 9.10 6.20
N CYS A 31 -9.71 8.05 6.93
CA CYS A 31 -10.62 7.02 6.41
C CYS A 31 -11.98 7.58 5.94
N ASN A 32 -12.45 8.68 6.53
CA ASN A 32 -13.69 9.33 6.13
C ASN A 32 -13.61 9.96 4.73
N ASP A 33 -12.43 10.44 4.31
CA ASP A 33 -12.22 10.97 2.97
C ASP A 33 -12.38 9.85 1.94
N ILE A 34 -11.79 8.67 2.23
CA ILE A 34 -11.88 7.49 1.36
C ILE A 34 -13.32 6.97 1.28
N LEU A 35 -14.01 6.90 2.42
CA LEU A 35 -15.41 6.50 2.45
C LEU A 35 -16.29 7.45 1.62
N SER A 36 -16.02 8.76 1.69
CA SER A 36 -16.73 9.76 0.90
C SER A 36 -16.46 9.60 -0.60
N ILE A 37 -15.22 9.31 -1.00
CA ILE A 37 -14.87 8.97 -2.39
C ILE A 37 -15.65 7.73 -2.85
N ILE A 38 -15.68 6.66 -2.04
CA ILE A 38 -16.41 5.43 -2.38
C ILE A 38 -17.91 5.71 -2.55
N HIS A 39 -18.55 6.43 -1.62
CA HIS A 39 -19.97 6.75 -1.70
C HIS A 39 -20.34 7.61 -2.90
N THR A 40 -19.51 8.61 -3.20
CA THR A 40 -19.77 9.52 -4.33
C THR A 40 -19.52 8.86 -5.67
N SER A 41 -18.55 7.94 -5.75
CA SER A 41 -18.24 7.23 -6.99
C SER A 41 -19.10 5.98 -7.21
N PHE A 42 -19.66 5.38 -6.15
CA PHE A 42 -20.52 4.19 -6.22
C PHE A 42 -21.82 4.42 -5.45
N PRO A 43 -22.87 4.94 -6.12
CA PRO A 43 -24.14 5.28 -5.45
C PRO A 43 -24.81 4.12 -4.71
N THR A 44 -24.56 2.88 -5.13
CA THR A 44 -25.04 1.65 -4.47
C THR A 44 -24.49 1.45 -3.06
N THR A 45 -23.42 2.18 -2.69
CA THR A 45 -22.81 2.11 -1.36
C THR A 45 -23.33 3.18 -0.41
N ALA A 46 -24.09 4.17 -0.88
CA ALA A 46 -24.45 5.37 -0.11
C ALA A 46 -25.23 5.10 1.20
N SER A 47 -25.89 3.95 1.30
CA SER A 47 -26.61 3.52 2.51
C SER A 47 -25.74 2.79 3.54
N ARG A 48 -24.47 2.48 3.22
CA ARG A 48 -23.57 1.78 4.14
C ARG A 48 -22.91 2.74 5.10
N SER A 49 -23.34 2.74 6.35
CA SER A 49 -22.65 3.45 7.43
C SER A 49 -21.47 2.61 7.94
N ILE A 50 -20.25 2.99 7.58
CA ILE A 50 -19.03 2.42 8.19
C ILE A 50 -18.37 3.48 9.07
N ARG A 51 -18.15 3.18 10.35
CA ARG A 51 -17.57 4.12 11.30
C ARG A 51 -16.06 3.90 11.40
N PHE A 52 -15.31 4.53 10.49
CA PHE A 52 -13.84 4.55 10.56
C PHE A 52 -13.27 5.74 11.36
N GLY A 53 -14.10 6.75 11.65
CA GLY A 53 -13.71 7.96 12.37
C GLY A 53 -12.73 8.86 11.59
N ALA A 54 -12.10 9.80 12.28
CA ALA A 54 -11.05 10.69 11.75
C ALA A 54 -9.66 10.05 11.76
N LYS A 55 -9.59 8.72 11.74
CA LYS A 55 -8.32 7.99 11.79
C LYS A 55 -7.55 8.18 10.47
N PRO A 56 -6.24 8.48 10.51
CA PRO A 56 -5.42 8.48 9.30
C PRO A 56 -5.46 7.13 8.60
N ILE A 57 -5.66 7.13 7.28
CA ILE A 57 -5.82 5.88 6.51
C ILE A 57 -4.57 4.99 6.60
N LYS A 58 -3.38 5.60 6.60
CA LYS A 58 -2.10 4.90 6.76
C LYS A 58 -2.04 4.13 8.09
N ASP A 59 -2.45 4.77 9.17
CA ASP A 59 -2.46 4.15 10.50
C ASP A 59 -3.47 3.02 10.57
N PHE A 60 -4.66 3.21 9.98
CA PHE A 60 -5.66 2.15 9.87
C PHE A 60 -5.14 0.92 9.12
N ILE A 61 -4.42 1.13 8.00
CA ILE A 61 -3.79 0.04 7.24
C ILE A 61 -2.76 -0.71 8.10
N PHE A 62 -1.90 0.02 8.81
CA PHE A 62 -0.88 -0.61 9.67
C PHE A 62 -1.46 -1.34 10.87
N GLU A 63 -2.47 -0.76 11.53
CA GLU A 63 -3.20 -1.43 12.61
C GLU A 63 -3.87 -2.71 12.13
N THR A 64 -4.51 -2.67 10.95
CA THR A 64 -5.15 -3.86 10.36
C THR A 64 -4.11 -4.92 10.00
N ALA A 65 -2.98 -4.55 9.40
CA ALA A 65 -1.87 -5.47 9.11
C ALA A 65 -1.28 -6.09 10.40
N ASN A 66 -1.15 -5.31 11.48
CA ASN A 66 -0.74 -5.82 12.78
C ASN A 66 -1.78 -6.76 13.39
N ALA A 67 -3.08 -6.50 13.21
CA ALA A 67 -4.13 -7.41 13.68
C ALA A 67 -4.05 -8.76 12.96
N ILE A 68 -3.89 -8.74 11.62
CA ILE A 68 -3.70 -9.94 10.80
C ILE A 68 -2.46 -10.74 11.24
N GLU A 69 -1.36 -10.06 11.59
CA GLU A 69 -0.15 -10.71 12.13
C GLU A 69 -0.44 -11.53 13.41
N GLN A 70 -1.40 -11.09 14.22
CA GLN A 70 -1.75 -11.73 15.49
C GLN A 70 -2.93 -12.72 15.39
N GLU A 71 -3.52 -12.90 14.20
CA GLU A 71 -4.64 -13.82 14.00
C GLU A 71 -4.20 -15.28 14.22
N ASN A 72 -4.99 -16.00 15.02
CA ASN A 72 -4.78 -17.41 15.30
C ASN A 72 -6.12 -18.14 15.52
N PRO A 73 -6.56 -19.04 14.61
CA PRO A 73 -5.89 -19.41 13.37
C PRO A 73 -5.95 -18.27 12.34
N LEU A 74 -4.90 -18.16 11.51
CA LEU A 74 -4.85 -17.22 10.40
C LEU A 74 -5.72 -17.73 9.24
N ASP A 75 -6.57 -16.86 8.68
CA ASP A 75 -7.29 -17.18 7.45
C ASP A 75 -6.35 -17.03 6.23
N GLU A 76 -5.89 -18.15 5.71
CA GLU A 76 -4.93 -18.19 4.59
C GLU A 76 -5.57 -17.85 3.23
N ILE A 77 -6.89 -17.94 3.13
CA ILE A 77 -7.65 -17.80 1.88
C ILE A 77 -8.21 -16.38 1.75
N LEU A 78 -8.46 -15.70 2.88
CA LEU A 78 -9.02 -14.35 2.90
C LEU A 78 -8.13 -13.35 2.13
N LEU A 79 -8.62 -12.92 0.96
CA LEU A 79 -7.88 -12.07 0.04
C LEU A 79 -7.64 -10.67 0.62
N GLU A 80 -8.58 -10.18 1.43
CA GLU A 80 -8.52 -8.91 2.14
C GLU A 80 -7.29 -8.83 3.04
N ASN A 81 -6.93 -9.93 3.70
CA ASN A 81 -5.73 -10.00 4.52
C ASN A 81 -4.46 -9.86 3.67
N LYS A 82 -4.41 -10.55 2.52
CA LYS A 82 -3.28 -10.46 1.59
C LYS A 82 -3.14 -9.06 0.97
N ILE A 83 -4.26 -8.43 0.61
CA ILE A 83 -4.29 -7.05 0.07
C ILE A 83 -3.79 -6.07 1.14
N THR A 84 -4.30 -6.17 2.37
CA THR A 84 -3.91 -5.29 3.47
C THR A 84 -2.42 -5.40 3.77
N LEU A 85 -1.90 -6.63 3.87
CA LEU A 85 -0.47 -6.87 4.06
C LEU A 85 0.36 -6.31 2.91
N SER A 86 -0.06 -6.53 1.66
CA SER A 86 0.64 -6.03 0.47
C SER A 86 0.76 -4.50 0.47
N ILE A 87 -0.33 -3.79 0.80
CA ILE A 87 -0.32 -2.33 0.92
C ILE A 87 0.58 -1.89 2.07
N ALA A 88 0.43 -2.48 3.25
CA ALA A 88 1.23 -2.12 4.43
C ALA A 88 2.74 -2.33 4.21
N ILE A 89 3.12 -3.44 3.57
CA ILE A 89 4.51 -3.76 3.20
C ILE A 89 5.08 -2.67 2.29
N ARG A 90 4.35 -2.28 1.23
CA ARG A 90 4.79 -1.21 0.31
C ARG A 90 4.95 0.12 1.02
N LEU A 91 3.94 0.55 1.78
CA LEU A 91 3.99 1.82 2.50
C LEU A 91 5.18 1.89 3.47
N LYS A 92 5.47 0.83 4.21
CA LYS A 92 6.65 0.79 5.09
C LYS A 92 7.97 0.81 4.32
N ALA A 93 8.06 0.09 3.21
CA ALA A 93 9.26 0.08 2.37
C ALA A 93 9.53 1.46 1.76
N GLU A 94 8.49 2.14 1.27
CA GLU A 94 8.58 3.50 0.74
C GLU A 94 8.94 4.51 1.83
N GLU A 95 8.33 4.44 3.01
CA GLU A 95 8.67 5.28 4.16
C GLU A 95 10.15 5.13 4.53
N TYR A 96 10.65 3.89 4.59
CA TYR A 96 12.05 3.62 4.82
C TYR A 96 12.97 4.23 3.74
N MET A 97 12.68 4.00 2.46
CA MET A 97 13.51 4.51 1.36
C MET A 97 13.50 6.04 1.28
N LEU A 98 12.34 6.67 1.39
CA LEU A 98 12.19 8.13 1.36
C LEU A 98 12.95 8.81 2.51
N ASN A 99 12.97 8.18 3.70
CA ASN A 99 13.72 8.68 4.85
C ASN A 99 15.25 8.57 4.70
N LYS A 100 15.73 7.73 3.77
CA LYS A 100 17.17 7.52 3.52
C LYS A 100 17.68 8.22 2.27
N ILE A 101 16.82 8.45 1.28
CA ILE A 101 17.20 9.12 0.05
C ILE A 101 17.37 10.63 0.31
N PRO A 102 18.56 11.21 0.05
CA PRO A 102 18.75 12.66 0.17
C PRO A 102 17.82 13.42 -0.77
N ASN A 103 17.22 14.52 -0.30
CA ASN A 103 16.29 15.34 -1.06
C ASN A 103 15.08 14.57 -1.64
N SER A 104 14.65 13.50 -0.96
CA SER A 104 13.53 12.66 -1.40
C SER A 104 12.24 13.43 -1.67
N SER A 105 11.99 14.54 -0.96
CA SER A 105 10.84 15.43 -1.18
C SER A 105 10.82 16.12 -2.55
N THR A 106 11.94 16.12 -3.27
CA THR A 106 12.06 16.72 -4.62
C THR A 106 12.00 15.70 -5.75
N LEU A 107 11.96 14.40 -5.42
CA LEU A 107 11.83 13.34 -6.42
C LEU A 107 10.44 13.39 -7.04
N VAL A 108 10.41 13.48 -8.37
CA VAL A 108 9.18 13.39 -9.15
C VAL A 108 9.11 12.00 -9.77
N ILE A 109 8.25 11.16 -9.21
CA ILE A 109 8.01 9.80 -9.71
C ILE A 109 6.58 9.74 -10.25
N THR A 110 6.45 9.40 -11.53
CA THR A 110 5.16 9.42 -12.25
C THR A 110 4.55 8.03 -12.44
N SER A 111 5.31 6.96 -12.23
CA SER A 111 4.85 5.58 -12.33
C SER A 111 5.78 4.64 -11.55
N ASN A 112 5.28 3.45 -11.18
CA ASN A 112 6.06 2.40 -10.52
C ASN A 112 6.85 2.90 -9.30
N GLN A 113 6.18 3.59 -8.38
CA GLN A 113 6.80 4.38 -7.33
C GLN A 113 7.75 3.57 -6.45
N THR A 114 7.33 2.39 -6.00
CA THR A 114 8.15 1.55 -5.13
C THR A 114 9.39 1.05 -5.89
N SER A 115 9.24 0.73 -7.18
CA SER A 115 10.35 0.32 -8.06
C SER A 115 11.36 1.44 -8.31
N GLU A 116 10.90 2.63 -8.66
CA GLU A 116 11.77 3.80 -8.89
C GLU A 116 12.49 4.22 -7.60
N LEU A 117 11.80 4.21 -6.46
CA LEU A 117 12.43 4.46 -5.15
C LEU A 117 13.53 3.44 -4.86
N LEU A 118 13.32 2.15 -5.16
CA LEU A 118 14.35 1.14 -5.00
C LEU A 118 15.56 1.39 -5.91
N THR A 119 15.33 1.81 -7.15
CA THR A 119 16.41 2.17 -8.09
C THR A 119 17.25 3.31 -7.53
N HIS A 120 16.63 4.39 -7.03
CA HIS A 120 17.34 5.48 -6.38
C HIS A 120 18.07 5.01 -5.11
N PHE A 121 17.40 4.23 -4.26
CA PHE A 121 17.97 3.73 -3.02
C PHE A 121 19.21 2.84 -3.25
N LYS A 122 19.22 2.03 -4.32
CA LYS A 122 20.38 1.21 -4.73
C LYS A 122 21.63 2.03 -5.02
N THR A 123 21.50 3.30 -5.41
CA THR A 123 22.67 4.17 -5.68
C THR A 123 23.35 4.67 -4.41
N ILE A 124 22.64 4.65 -3.27
CA ILE A 124 23.12 5.25 -2.02
C ILE A 124 23.41 4.22 -0.91
N THR A 125 23.05 2.94 -1.12
CA THR A 125 23.32 1.88 -0.14
C THR A 125 24.09 0.73 -0.75
N THR A 126 24.98 0.14 0.05
CA THR A 126 25.68 -1.12 -0.26
C THR A 126 25.19 -2.27 0.62
N ASN A 127 24.21 -2.03 1.50
CA ASN A 127 23.70 -3.04 2.42
C ASN A 127 22.82 -4.06 1.67
N ARG A 128 23.45 -5.17 1.27
CA ARG A 128 22.80 -6.27 0.56
C ARG A 128 21.60 -6.85 1.31
N SER A 129 21.65 -6.92 2.64
CA SER A 129 20.54 -7.50 3.42
C SER A 129 19.25 -6.70 3.30
N ILE A 130 19.37 -5.36 3.27
CA ILE A 130 18.25 -4.42 3.12
C ILE A 130 17.77 -4.44 1.67
N LEU A 131 18.70 -4.40 0.71
CA LEU A 131 18.36 -4.49 -0.71
C LEU A 131 17.56 -5.75 -1.03
N THR A 132 17.96 -6.92 -0.50
CA THR A 132 17.20 -8.16 -0.68
C THR A 132 15.81 -8.10 -0.06
N VAL A 133 15.59 -7.37 1.05
CA VAL A 133 14.24 -7.17 1.59
C VAL A 133 13.40 -6.34 0.63
N LEU A 134 13.93 -5.20 0.18
CA LEU A 134 13.19 -4.27 -0.69
C LEU A 134 12.94 -4.85 -2.09
N GLU A 135 13.85 -5.66 -2.63
CA GLU A 135 13.61 -6.41 -3.87
C GLU A 135 12.47 -7.42 -3.73
N ARG A 136 12.35 -8.06 -2.57
CA ARG A 136 11.21 -8.95 -2.29
C ARG A 136 9.90 -8.19 -2.15
N VAL A 137 9.93 -6.95 -1.65
CA VAL A 137 8.76 -6.06 -1.68
C VAL A 137 8.29 -5.90 -3.12
N ASN A 138 9.13 -5.41 -4.03
CA ASN A 138 8.74 -5.22 -5.43
C ASN A 138 8.26 -6.51 -6.12
N LEU A 139 8.82 -7.66 -5.76
CA LEU A 139 8.41 -8.95 -6.33
C LEU A 139 7.04 -9.43 -5.82
N MET A 140 6.77 -9.25 -4.52
CA MET A 140 5.61 -9.88 -3.86
C MET A 140 4.40 -8.95 -3.73
N THR A 141 4.60 -7.64 -3.87
CA THR A 141 3.54 -6.64 -3.75
C THR A 141 3.46 -5.83 -5.04
N PRO A 142 2.87 -6.39 -6.12
CA PRO A 142 2.78 -5.68 -7.38
C PRO A 142 1.98 -4.38 -7.21
N GLU A 143 2.44 -3.31 -7.86
CA GLU A 143 1.81 -1.98 -7.74
C GLU A 143 0.45 -1.90 -8.48
N ASN A 144 0.32 -2.66 -9.57
CA ASN A 144 -0.91 -2.73 -10.36
C ASN A 144 -1.91 -3.69 -9.71
N ILE A 145 -2.67 -3.20 -8.74
CA ILE A 145 -3.81 -3.91 -8.15
C ILE A 145 -5.09 -3.45 -8.85
N HIS A 146 -5.45 -4.10 -9.97
CA HIS A 146 -6.73 -3.83 -10.62
C HIS A 146 -7.85 -4.59 -9.88
N VAL A 147 -9.03 -3.97 -9.78
CA VAL A 147 -10.25 -4.55 -9.16
C VAL A 147 -10.92 -5.57 -10.10
N ASN A 148 -10.14 -6.47 -10.68
CA ASN A 148 -10.59 -7.66 -11.39
C ASN A 148 -9.87 -8.86 -10.77
N ALA A 149 -10.61 -9.91 -10.41
CA ALA A 149 -10.08 -11.10 -9.74
C ALA A 149 -8.84 -11.71 -10.44
N PHE A 150 -8.76 -11.59 -11.77
CA PHE A 150 -7.61 -12.02 -12.59
C PHE A 150 -6.30 -11.28 -12.28
N MET A 151 -6.35 -9.99 -11.90
CA MET A 151 -5.15 -9.19 -11.63
C MET A 151 -4.62 -9.35 -10.19
N PHE A 152 -5.40 -10.01 -9.32
CA PHE A 152 -4.92 -10.46 -8.02
C PHE A 152 -4.22 -11.81 -8.10
N GLU A 153 -4.22 -12.50 -9.24
CA GLU A 153 -3.65 -13.85 -9.39
C GLU A 153 -2.22 -13.95 -8.81
N PRO A 154 -1.27 -13.03 -9.09
CA PRO A 154 0.04 -13.08 -8.46
C PRO A 154 0.02 -12.97 -6.92
N LEU A 155 -0.95 -12.22 -6.35
CA LEU A 155 -1.11 -12.06 -4.90
C LEU A 155 -1.88 -13.24 -4.29
N ILE A 156 -2.84 -13.81 -5.01
CA ILE A 156 -3.61 -14.99 -4.62
C ILE A 156 -2.68 -16.18 -4.50
N ASP A 157 -1.76 -16.35 -5.46
CA ASP A 157 -0.78 -17.43 -5.49
C ASP A 157 0.29 -17.31 -4.42
N ILE A 158 0.50 -16.11 -3.85
CA ILE A 158 1.41 -15.93 -2.72
C ILE A 158 0.74 -16.44 -1.44
N PRO A 159 1.34 -17.42 -0.76
CA PRO A 159 0.86 -17.82 0.56
C PRO A 159 0.98 -16.69 1.57
N ILE A 160 -0.05 -16.50 2.41
CA ILE A 160 -0.12 -15.38 3.35
C ILE A 160 1.08 -15.36 4.32
N PHE A 161 1.62 -16.51 4.69
CA PHE A 161 2.78 -16.60 5.59
C PHE A 161 4.05 -15.98 5.00
N HIS A 162 4.18 -15.95 3.66
CA HIS A 162 5.29 -15.25 3.02
C HIS A 162 5.10 -13.73 3.11
N LEU A 163 3.87 -13.22 2.98
CA LEU A 163 3.55 -11.82 3.20
C LEU A 163 3.80 -11.41 4.66
N LEU A 164 3.38 -12.22 5.64
CA LEU A 164 3.66 -11.96 7.06
C LEU A 164 5.17 -11.92 7.35
N ARG A 165 5.92 -12.88 6.82
CA ARG A 165 7.39 -12.88 6.96
C ARG A 165 8.02 -11.64 6.36
N LEU A 166 7.54 -11.19 5.20
CA LEU A 166 8.04 -9.99 4.56
C LEU A 166 7.65 -8.73 5.34
N TYR A 167 6.40 -8.63 5.79
CA TYR A 167 5.90 -7.56 6.64
C TYR A 167 6.76 -7.40 7.89
N ASN A 168 7.07 -8.50 8.58
CA ASN A 168 7.92 -8.46 9.77
C ASN A 168 9.34 -8.03 9.47
N ARG A 169 9.91 -8.42 8.33
CA ARG A 169 11.24 -7.96 7.91
C ARG A 169 11.27 -6.48 7.58
N VAL A 170 10.24 -5.95 6.91
CA VAL A 170 10.15 -4.53 6.57
C VAL A 170 9.85 -3.68 7.81
N LYS A 171 9.03 -4.18 8.74
CA LYS A 171 8.72 -3.54 10.03
C LYS A 171 9.97 -3.37 10.92
N LEU A 172 11.02 -4.17 10.72
CA LEU A 172 12.31 -3.98 11.41
C LEU A 172 13.20 -2.90 10.77
N LEU A 173 12.85 -2.40 9.57
CA LEU A 173 13.59 -1.33 8.90
C LEU A 173 13.10 0.07 9.31
N THR A 174 11.81 0.19 9.63
CA THR A 174 11.11 1.41 10.07
C THR A 174 10.95 1.43 11.58
#